data_AF-A0A8E2F3B3-F1
#
_entry.id   AF-A0A8E2F3B3-F1
#
_cell.length_a   1.000
_cell.length_b   1.000
_cell.length_c   1.000
_cell.angle_alpha   90.00
_cell.angle_beta   90.00
_cell.angle_gamma   90.00
#
_symmetry.space_group_name_H-M   'P 1'
#
loop_
_entity.id
_entity.type
_entity.pdbx_description
1 polymer ?
#
loop_
_entity_poly.entity_id
_entity_poly.type
_entity_poly.pdbx_seq_one_letter_code
_entity_poly.pdbx_strand_id
1 'polypeptide(L)'
;MYTPNSKWTWSFTLVAVVQAAVALALEGYIFGKFQASLRRNAESTQQSRTIPTYLAVFMFGFIYQLVLVYDALRLKNTIQVIGLCLYNVGILIYAAIQMDQIKDAVSQLDESQDIVPGFWEIVKPILITLPCLMALGTVLLSFIAWKLYDEFAWTIYKHISADLRLKRRYLTYQIYIALLKFDFFFFLGFTVQFLVIIHNTSNAEYYLTIAALPITLILLLLAAYWTRKESVAGMICIIIIYFAALAYFLFKLVRMYGADRGRVADYLPARRSLTSFAVITIMLLVVTIIIACWCTHNFNKGLKPHISRRKPGAGNHLDKMYTTEMPALSGPAPSRMTID
;
A
#
# COMPACT_ATOMS: atom_id res chain seq x y z
N MET A 1 5.24 22.60 -0.38
CA MET A 1 4.24 21.76 0.33
C MET A 1 2.95 21.82 -0.46
N TYR A 2 2.29 20.69 -0.78
CA TYR A 2 1.03 20.72 -1.54
C TYR A 2 -0.14 21.06 -0.61
N THR A 3 -0.94 22.05 -0.99
CA THR A 3 -2.19 22.42 -0.29
C THR A 3 -3.38 21.98 -1.12
N PRO A 4 -4.42 21.35 -0.53
CA PRO A 4 -5.63 20.99 -1.26
C PRO A 4 -6.32 22.26 -1.80
N ASN A 5 -6.78 22.22 -3.05
CA ASN A 5 -7.31 23.40 -3.76
C ASN A 5 -8.83 23.35 -3.97
N SER A 6 -9.46 22.18 -3.83
CA SER A 6 -10.90 21.98 -3.99
C SER A 6 -11.54 21.57 -2.67
N LYS A 7 -12.82 21.91 -2.49
CA LYS A 7 -13.64 21.50 -1.35
C LYS A 7 -13.58 19.99 -1.14
N TRP A 8 -13.67 19.20 -2.23
CA TRP A 8 -13.63 17.74 -2.14
C TRP A 8 -12.26 17.21 -1.75
N THR A 9 -11.18 17.81 -2.26
CA THR A 9 -9.82 17.43 -1.85
C THR A 9 -9.56 17.73 -0.38
N TRP A 10 -10.08 18.86 0.14
CA TRP A 10 -10.04 19.17 1.57
C TRP A 10 -10.85 18.19 2.40
N SER A 11 -12.09 17.87 1.99
CA SER A 11 -12.93 16.91 2.69
C SER A 11 -12.28 15.53 2.76
N PHE A 12 -11.67 15.06 1.66
CA PHE A 12 -10.99 13.77 1.63
C PHE A 12 -9.79 13.73 2.59
N THR A 13 -8.96 14.78 2.60
CA THR A 13 -7.85 14.90 3.56
C THR A 13 -8.36 14.98 4.99
N LEU A 14 -9.38 15.79 5.26
CA LEU A 14 -9.92 15.97 6.61
C LEU A 14 -10.47 14.65 7.17
N VAL A 15 -11.27 13.92 6.40
CA VAL A 15 -11.80 12.61 6.81
C VAL A 15 -10.65 11.64 7.09
N ALA A 16 -9.66 11.55 6.20
CA ALA A 16 -8.51 10.67 6.41
C ALA A 16 -7.69 11.04 7.65
N VAL A 17 -7.45 12.33 7.89
CA VAL A 17 -6.70 12.84 9.05
C VAL A 17 -7.47 12.58 10.35
N VAL A 18 -8.77 12.88 10.38
CA VAL A 18 -9.61 12.64 11.56
C VAL A 18 -9.69 11.14 11.86
N GLN A 19 -9.94 10.30 10.84
CA GLN A 19 -9.96 8.85 10.99
C GLN A 19 -8.63 8.33 11.56
N ALA A 20 -7.50 8.74 10.98
CA ALA A 20 -6.18 8.33 11.44
C ALA A 20 -5.87 8.85 12.85
N ALA A 21 -6.19 10.10 13.17
CA ALA A 21 -5.93 10.68 14.49
C ALA A 21 -6.71 9.96 15.60
N VAL A 22 -8.00 9.71 15.38
CA VAL A 22 -8.84 8.98 16.34
C VAL A 22 -8.34 7.53 16.47
N ALA A 23 -8.08 6.84 15.37
CA ALA A 23 -7.60 5.46 15.41
C ALA A 23 -6.24 5.33 16.11
N LEU A 24 -5.27 6.21 15.80
CA LEU A 24 -3.96 6.23 16.46
C LEU A 24 -4.07 6.53 17.96
N ALA A 25 -5.00 7.40 18.38
CA ALA A 25 -5.23 7.67 19.80
C ALA A 25 -5.80 6.45 20.54
N LEU A 26 -6.78 5.76 19.94
CA LEU A 26 -7.35 4.53 20.52
C LEU A 26 -6.30 3.41 20.59
N GLU A 27 -5.53 3.19 19.52
CA GLU A 27 -4.45 2.21 19.47
C GLU A 27 -3.34 2.51 20.49
N GLY A 28 -2.92 3.78 20.59
CA GLY A 28 -1.93 4.22 21.56
C GLY A 28 -2.41 4.01 23.01
N TYR A 29 -3.69 4.22 23.28
CA TYR A 29 -4.29 3.93 24.59
C TYR A 29 -4.29 2.43 24.90
N ILE A 30 -4.68 1.57 23.95
CA ILE A 30 -4.64 0.11 24.12
C ILE A 30 -3.20 -0.34 24.40
N PHE A 31 -2.23 0.14 23.62
CA PHE A 31 -0.82 -0.17 23.79
C PHE A 31 -0.30 0.25 25.17
N GLY A 32 -0.58 1.49 25.60
CA GLY A 32 -0.16 2.00 26.90
C GLY A 32 -0.78 1.23 28.07
N LYS A 33 -2.07 0.87 27.96
CA LYS A 33 -2.74 0.04 28.97
C LYS A 33 -2.20 -1.39 29.00
N PHE A 34 -1.89 -1.98 27.85
CA PHE A 34 -1.30 -3.31 27.77
C PHE A 34 0.06 -3.34 28.49
N GLN A 35 0.93 -2.39 28.17
CA GLN A 35 2.26 -2.29 28.80
C GLN A 35 2.16 -2.07 30.31
N ALA A 36 1.21 -1.26 30.78
CA ALA A 36 1.00 -1.01 32.21
C ALA A 36 0.39 -2.21 32.97
N SER A 37 -0.30 -3.11 32.27
CA SER A 37 -0.99 -4.26 32.87
C SER A 37 -0.17 -5.54 32.84
N LEU A 38 0.97 -5.54 32.15
CA LEU A 38 1.86 -6.67 32.03
C LEU A 38 2.76 -6.80 33.26
N ARG A 39 2.85 -8.01 33.83
CA ARG A 39 3.76 -8.29 34.96
C ARG A 39 5.19 -8.47 34.47
N ARG A 40 6.16 -8.05 35.29
CA ARG A 40 7.59 -7.99 34.96
C ARG A 40 8.22 -9.33 34.54
N ASN A 41 7.64 -10.46 34.93
CA ASN A 41 8.11 -11.80 34.56
C ASN A 41 7.57 -12.28 33.20
N ALA A 42 6.57 -11.60 32.63
CA ALA A 42 5.89 -12.01 31.40
C ALA A 42 6.51 -11.46 30.10
N GLU A 43 7.49 -10.54 30.21
CA GLU A 43 8.11 -9.85 29.05
C GLU A 43 8.84 -10.81 28.09
N SER A 44 9.18 -12.02 28.55
CA SER A 44 9.83 -13.06 27.75
C SER A 44 8.86 -13.96 26.98
N THR A 45 7.55 -13.87 27.23
CA THR A 45 6.54 -14.71 26.57
C THR A 45 6.28 -14.25 25.13
N GLN A 46 5.95 -15.20 24.25
CA GLN A 46 5.62 -14.91 22.85
C GLN A 46 4.40 -13.97 22.74
N GLN A 47 3.40 -14.15 23.61
CA GLN A 47 2.17 -13.33 23.63
C GLN A 47 2.46 -11.86 23.95
N SER A 48 3.42 -11.58 24.84
CA SER A 48 3.86 -10.22 25.16
C SER A 48 4.40 -9.45 23.95
N ARG A 49 4.84 -10.14 22.89
CA ARG A 49 5.34 -9.51 21.66
C ARG A 49 4.28 -9.45 20.57
N THR A 50 3.37 -10.41 20.56
CA THR A 50 2.30 -10.55 19.57
C THR A 50 1.35 -9.35 19.57
N ILE A 51 0.84 -8.94 20.74
CA ILE A 51 -0.10 -7.81 20.85
C ILE A 51 0.55 -6.49 20.36
N PRO A 52 1.72 -6.08 20.87
CA PRO A 52 2.44 -4.91 20.35
C PRO A 52 2.68 -4.93 18.84
N THR A 53 2.98 -6.09 18.28
CA THR A 53 3.25 -6.22 16.84
C THR A 53 2.01 -5.92 16.01
N TYR A 54 0.84 -6.40 16.44
CA TYR A 54 -0.42 -6.09 15.75
C TYR A 54 -0.77 -4.61 15.82
N LEU A 55 -0.71 -4.02 17.03
CA LEU A 55 -0.95 -2.60 17.24
C LEU A 55 0.02 -1.75 16.40
N ALA A 56 1.31 -2.11 16.37
CA ALA A 56 2.34 -1.40 15.61
C ALA A 56 2.10 -1.42 14.10
N VAL A 57 1.73 -2.58 13.54
CA VAL A 57 1.42 -2.70 12.10
C VAL A 57 0.16 -1.90 11.75
N PHE A 58 -0.82 -1.85 12.65
CA PHE A 58 -2.03 -1.07 12.44
C PHE A 58 -1.76 0.43 12.47
N MET A 59 -1.01 0.91 13.47
CA MET A 59 -0.56 2.30 13.55
C MET A 59 0.25 2.71 12.32
N PHE A 60 1.17 1.85 11.87
CA PHE A 60 1.91 2.08 10.63
C PHE A 60 0.97 2.19 9.42
N GLY A 61 -0.10 1.40 9.37
CA GLY A 61 -1.12 1.48 8.33
C GLY A 61 -1.80 2.84 8.23
N PHE A 62 -2.19 3.43 9.36
CA PHE A 62 -2.77 4.78 9.37
C PHE A 62 -1.78 5.86 8.92
N ILE A 63 -0.53 5.78 9.38
CA ILE A 63 0.52 6.71 8.97
C ILE A 63 0.77 6.58 7.46
N TYR A 64 0.87 5.35 6.96
CA TYR A 64 1.08 5.08 5.55
C TYR A 64 -0.11 5.56 4.69
N GLN A 65 -1.34 5.36 5.17
CA GLN A 65 -2.55 5.87 4.53
C GLN A 65 -2.49 7.39 4.33
N LEU A 66 -2.07 8.15 5.34
CA LEU A 66 -1.93 9.62 5.22
C LEU A 66 -0.89 10.02 4.16
N VAL A 67 0.23 9.30 4.09
CA VAL A 67 1.25 9.51 3.04
C VAL A 67 0.66 9.23 1.66
N LEU A 68 -0.10 8.15 1.51
CA LEU A 68 -0.76 7.80 0.25
C LEU A 68 -1.86 8.80 -0.14
N VAL A 69 -2.63 9.33 0.82
CA VAL A 69 -3.63 10.39 0.60
C VAL A 69 -2.95 11.65 0.09
N TYR A 70 -1.89 12.10 0.75
CA TYR A 70 -1.12 13.27 0.32
C TYR A 70 -0.60 13.09 -1.11
N ASP A 71 0.02 11.95 -1.39
CA ASP A 71 0.59 11.67 -2.70
C ASP A 71 -0.47 11.53 -3.81
N ALA A 72 -1.60 10.87 -3.52
CA ALA A 72 -2.73 10.72 -4.45
C ALA A 72 -3.31 12.09 -4.85
N LEU A 73 -3.53 12.97 -3.87
CA LEU A 73 -4.08 14.30 -4.10
C LEU A 73 -3.08 15.22 -4.80
N ARG A 74 -1.81 15.21 -4.38
CA ARG A 74 -0.74 16.00 -5.00
C ARG A 74 -0.58 15.67 -6.48
N LEU A 75 -0.63 14.39 -6.83
CA LEU A 75 -0.45 13.92 -8.20
C LEU A 75 -1.76 13.90 -9.01
N LYS A 76 -2.89 14.25 -8.38
CA LYS A 76 -4.27 14.11 -8.90
C LYS A 76 -4.48 12.72 -9.51
N ASN A 77 -4.02 11.69 -8.79
CA ASN A 77 -4.06 10.30 -9.24
C ASN A 77 -5.36 9.63 -8.77
N THR A 78 -6.37 9.60 -9.65
CA THR A 78 -7.68 9.02 -9.36
C THR A 78 -7.61 7.53 -9.01
N ILE A 79 -6.71 6.78 -9.65
CA ILE A 79 -6.56 5.35 -9.40
C ILE A 79 -6.09 5.11 -7.96
N GLN A 80 -5.17 5.95 -7.48
CA GLN A 80 -4.67 5.86 -6.11
C GLN A 80 -5.74 6.25 -5.08
N VAL A 81 -6.64 7.19 -5.42
CA VAL A 81 -7.81 7.51 -4.58
C VAL A 81 -8.76 6.31 -4.47
N ILE A 82 -9.06 5.63 -5.58
CA ILE A 82 -9.87 4.40 -5.55
C ILE A 82 -9.16 3.30 -4.75
N GLY A 83 -7.85 3.13 -4.98
CA GLY A 83 -7.04 2.19 -4.21
C GLY A 83 -7.01 2.49 -2.70
N LEU A 84 -7.07 3.76 -2.30
CA LEU A 84 -7.18 4.18 -0.90
C LEU A 84 -8.52 3.76 -0.26
N CYS A 85 -9.62 3.75 -1.02
CA CYS A 85 -10.88 3.21 -0.54
C CYS A 85 -10.80 1.70 -0.31
N LEU A 86 -10.20 0.94 -1.25
CA LEU A 86 -9.97 -0.50 -1.08
C LEU A 86 -9.00 -0.80 0.07
N TYR A 87 -7.98 0.03 0.22
CA TYR A 87 -7.05 -0.04 1.36
C TYR A 87 -7.79 0.13 2.69
N ASN A 88 -8.73 1.08 2.78
CA ASN A 88 -9.52 1.30 3.99
C ASN A 88 -10.39 0.07 4.34
N VAL A 89 -10.92 -0.63 3.33
CA VAL A 89 -11.61 -1.93 3.52
C VAL A 89 -10.64 -2.98 4.07
N GLY A 90 -9.41 -3.05 3.56
CA GLY A 90 -8.37 -3.94 4.09
C GLY A 90 -8.04 -3.66 5.56
N ILE A 91 -7.90 -2.38 5.93
CA ILE A 91 -7.67 -1.92 7.32
C ILE A 91 -8.90 -2.22 8.21
N LEU A 92 -10.12 -2.15 7.68
CA LEU A 92 -11.33 -2.58 8.38
C LEU A 92 -11.34 -4.09 8.68
N ILE A 93 -11.03 -4.92 7.68
CA ILE A 93 -10.90 -6.37 7.86
C ILE A 93 -9.83 -6.68 8.92
N TYR A 94 -8.71 -5.96 8.87
CA TYR A 94 -7.66 -6.10 9.86
C TYR A 94 -8.14 -5.75 11.27
N ALA A 95 -8.85 -4.64 11.45
CA ALA A 95 -9.41 -4.23 12.74
C ALA A 95 -10.33 -5.31 13.34
N ALA A 96 -11.14 -5.95 12.49
CA ALA A 96 -12.01 -7.05 12.91
C ALA A 96 -11.21 -8.29 13.36
N ILE A 97 -10.17 -8.68 12.60
CA ILE A 97 -9.31 -9.82 12.95
C ILE A 97 -8.50 -9.55 14.22
N GLN A 98 -7.96 -8.33 14.35
CA GLN A 98 -7.14 -7.91 15.48
C GLN A 98 -7.90 -8.05 16.81
N MET A 99 -9.21 -7.78 16.83
CA MET A 99 -10.05 -7.95 18.00
C MET A 99 -10.02 -9.38 18.56
N ASP A 100 -10.24 -10.36 17.69
CA ASP A 100 -10.21 -11.77 18.10
C ASP A 100 -8.79 -12.20 18.51
N GLN A 101 -7.75 -11.69 17.84
CA GLN A 101 -6.37 -12.03 18.19
C GLN A 101 -5.93 -11.45 19.53
N ILE A 102 -6.31 -10.21 19.84
CA ILE A 102 -6.02 -9.61 21.14
C ILE A 102 -6.81 -10.36 22.22
N LYS A 103 -8.06 -10.75 21.97
CA LYS A 103 -8.84 -11.59 22.89
C LYS A 103 -8.12 -12.91 23.20
N ASP A 104 -7.75 -13.64 22.16
CA ASP A 104 -7.10 -14.95 22.29
C ASP A 104 -5.75 -14.84 23.03
N ALA A 105 -4.98 -13.77 22.76
CA ALA A 105 -3.72 -13.50 23.45
C ALA A 105 -3.91 -13.09 24.93
N VAL A 106 -4.92 -12.28 25.23
CA VAL A 106 -5.24 -11.87 26.61
C VAL A 106 -5.73 -13.06 27.45
N SER A 107 -6.57 -13.93 26.89
CA SER A 107 -7.02 -15.13 27.61
C SER A 107 -5.85 -16.03 28.03
N GLN A 108 -4.85 -16.20 27.15
CA GLN A 108 -3.68 -17.01 27.47
C GLN A 108 -2.79 -16.36 28.54
N LEU A 109 -2.66 -15.02 28.52
CA LEU A 109 -1.93 -14.26 29.55
C LEU A 109 -2.65 -14.27 30.92
N ASP A 110 -3.97 -14.37 30.91
CA ASP A 110 -4.79 -14.48 32.13
C ASP A 110 -4.66 -15.87 32.75
N GLU A 111 -4.67 -16.93 31.92
CA GLU A 111 -4.40 -18.31 32.34
C GLU A 111 -3.01 -18.46 32.99
N SER A 112 -1.99 -17.75 32.48
CA SER A 112 -0.64 -17.76 33.05
C SER A 112 -0.43 -16.77 34.21
N GLN A 113 -1.47 -16.03 34.61
CA GLN A 113 -1.42 -14.98 35.66
C GLN A 113 -0.40 -13.86 35.40
N ASP A 114 -0.12 -13.60 34.12
CA ASP A 114 0.89 -12.64 33.65
C ASP A 114 0.32 -11.24 33.40
N ILE A 115 -1.00 -11.08 33.48
CA ILE A 115 -1.72 -9.81 33.29
C ILE A 115 -2.60 -9.47 34.50
N VAL A 116 -2.90 -8.18 34.68
CA VAL A 116 -3.83 -7.71 35.70
C VAL A 116 -5.27 -8.12 35.35
N PRO A 117 -6.04 -8.70 36.29
CA PRO A 117 -7.43 -9.09 36.04
C PRO A 117 -8.29 -7.87 35.66
N GLY A 118 -9.20 -8.06 34.70
CA GLY A 118 -10.10 -7.01 34.22
C GLY A 118 -9.54 -6.15 33.07
N PHE A 119 -8.34 -6.42 32.56
CA PHE A 119 -7.78 -5.76 31.37
C PHE A 119 -8.72 -5.84 30.16
N TRP A 120 -9.28 -7.03 29.89
CA TRP A 120 -10.15 -7.26 28.74
C TRP A 120 -11.41 -6.39 28.77
N GLU A 121 -12.06 -6.25 29.92
CA GLU A 121 -13.30 -5.46 30.06
C GLU A 121 -13.08 -3.97 29.76
N ILE A 122 -11.89 -3.45 30.05
CA ILE A 122 -11.52 -2.07 29.74
C ILE A 122 -11.25 -1.88 28.24
N VAL A 123 -10.62 -2.88 27.61
CA VAL A 123 -10.04 -2.76 26.26
C VAL A 123 -11.03 -3.17 25.17
N LYS A 124 -11.88 -4.17 25.43
CA LYS A 124 -12.95 -4.65 24.54
C LYS A 124 -13.81 -3.55 23.89
N PRO A 125 -14.37 -2.55 24.61
CA PRO A 125 -15.19 -1.52 23.97
C PRO A 125 -14.40 -0.68 22.96
N ILE A 126 -13.11 -0.46 23.20
CA ILE A 126 -12.23 0.28 22.30
C ILE A 126 -11.95 -0.52 21.03
N LEU A 127 -11.70 -1.83 21.16
CA LEU A 127 -11.49 -2.71 19.99
C LEU A 127 -12.74 -2.84 19.13
N ILE A 128 -13.95 -2.77 19.71
CA ILE A 128 -15.20 -2.75 18.93
C ILE A 128 -15.38 -1.41 18.21
N THR A 129 -14.94 -0.32 18.83
CA THR A 129 -15.03 1.03 18.26
C THR A 129 -14.19 1.18 16.99
N LEU A 130 -13.04 0.51 16.91
CA LEU A 130 -12.11 0.60 15.78
C LEU A 130 -12.73 0.13 14.44
N PRO A 131 -13.26 -1.10 14.29
CA PRO A 131 -13.99 -1.51 13.10
C PRO A 131 -15.16 -0.58 12.74
N CYS A 132 -15.91 -0.07 13.72
CA CYS A 132 -17.00 0.88 13.48
C CYS A 132 -16.49 2.22 12.91
N LEU A 133 -15.40 2.75 13.46
CA LEU A 133 -14.72 3.95 12.96
C LEU A 133 -14.23 3.73 11.51
N MET A 134 -13.64 2.56 11.24
CA MET A 134 -13.18 2.20 9.90
C MET A 134 -14.32 2.02 8.90
N ALA A 135 -15.44 1.45 9.32
CA ALA A 135 -16.63 1.30 8.48
C ALA A 135 -17.20 2.66 8.07
N LEU A 136 -17.42 3.55 9.05
CA LEU A 136 -17.90 4.90 8.80
C LEU A 136 -16.94 5.67 7.89
N GLY A 137 -15.65 5.65 8.22
CA GLY A 137 -14.63 6.33 7.44
C GLY A 137 -14.51 5.79 6.02
N THR A 138 -14.69 4.47 5.80
CA THR A 138 -14.72 3.87 4.46
C THR A 138 -15.88 4.38 3.64
N VAL A 139 -17.08 4.47 4.22
CA VAL A 139 -18.27 5.00 3.54
C VAL A 139 -18.06 6.47 3.15
N LEU A 140 -17.57 7.29 4.09
CA LEU A 140 -17.30 8.71 3.86
C LEU A 140 -16.21 8.92 2.78
N LEU A 141 -15.09 8.22 2.89
CA LEU A 141 -14.00 8.29 1.91
C LEU A 141 -14.45 7.81 0.53
N SER A 142 -15.28 6.75 0.46
CA SER A 142 -15.80 6.24 -0.82
C SER A 142 -16.77 7.22 -1.48
N PHE A 143 -17.67 7.84 -0.71
CA PHE A 143 -18.56 8.87 -1.21
C PHE A 143 -17.79 10.09 -1.75
N ILE A 144 -16.79 10.55 -1.00
CA ILE A 144 -15.95 11.68 -1.42
C ILE A 144 -15.07 11.28 -2.62
N ALA A 145 -14.52 10.07 -2.66
CA ALA A 145 -13.75 9.55 -3.77
C ALA A 145 -14.56 9.52 -5.08
N TRP A 146 -15.85 9.18 -5.02
CA TRP A 146 -16.74 9.27 -6.18
C TRP A 146 -16.83 10.71 -6.73
N LYS A 147 -16.91 11.72 -5.87
CA LYS A 147 -16.88 13.13 -6.29
C LYS A 147 -15.51 13.58 -6.82
N LEU A 148 -14.41 13.10 -6.23
CA LEU A 148 -13.06 13.37 -6.75
C LEU A 148 -12.82 12.71 -8.11
N TYR A 149 -13.43 11.55 -8.36
CA TYR A 149 -13.31 10.87 -9.64
C TYR A 149 -13.76 11.78 -10.78
N ASP A 150 -14.94 12.40 -10.63
CA ASP A 150 -15.48 13.33 -11.62
C ASP A 150 -14.58 14.56 -11.82
N GLU A 151 -14.10 15.17 -10.72
CA GLU A 151 -13.24 16.36 -10.75
C GLU A 151 -11.87 16.07 -11.43
N PHE A 152 -11.25 14.94 -11.10
CA PHE A 152 -9.97 14.55 -11.67
C PHE A 152 -10.09 14.04 -13.11
N ALA A 153 -11.16 13.31 -13.44
CA ALA A 153 -11.43 12.86 -14.81
C ALA A 153 -11.60 14.06 -15.75
N TRP A 154 -12.30 15.10 -15.30
CA TRP A 154 -12.49 16.34 -16.07
C TRP A 154 -11.17 17.12 -16.27
N THR A 155 -10.33 17.19 -15.23
CA THR A 155 -9.00 17.82 -15.31
C THR A 155 -8.06 17.08 -16.27
N ILE A 156 -8.08 15.73 -16.25
CA ILE A 156 -7.27 14.88 -17.14
C ILE A 156 -7.74 15.03 -18.60
N TYR A 157 -9.05 15.10 -18.83
CA TYR A 157 -9.61 15.34 -20.16
C TYR A 157 -9.05 16.63 -20.76
N LYS A 158 -9.10 17.75 -20.02
CA LYS A 158 -8.67 19.06 -20.55
C LYS A 158 -7.18 19.13 -20.97
N HIS A 159 -6.31 18.31 -20.40
CA HIS A 159 -4.87 18.30 -20.71
C HIS A 159 -4.40 17.17 -21.64
N ILE A 160 -5.16 16.09 -21.81
CA ILE A 160 -4.77 14.87 -22.55
C ILE A 160 -5.86 14.50 -23.59
N SER A 161 -6.39 15.49 -24.32
CA SER A 161 -7.61 15.31 -25.13
C SER A 161 -7.43 14.94 -26.60
N ALA A 162 -6.21 14.84 -27.15
CA ALA A 162 -6.06 14.51 -28.57
C ALA A 162 -5.81 13.01 -28.86
N ASP A 163 -5.17 12.26 -27.96
CA ASP A 163 -4.81 10.85 -28.22
C ASP A 163 -5.29 9.90 -27.10
N LEU A 164 -6.36 9.15 -27.42
CA LEU A 164 -6.94 8.12 -26.55
C LEU A 164 -5.99 6.95 -26.25
N ARG A 165 -5.08 6.62 -27.19
CA ARG A 165 -4.13 5.51 -27.03
C ARG A 165 -3.06 5.88 -26.01
N LEU A 166 -2.54 7.10 -26.07
CA LEU A 166 -1.57 7.60 -25.08
C LEU A 166 -2.20 7.69 -23.68
N LYS A 167 -3.44 8.18 -23.57
CA LYS A 167 -4.20 8.21 -22.30
C LYS A 167 -4.32 6.83 -21.67
N ARG A 168 -4.66 5.79 -22.46
CA ARG A 168 -4.77 4.41 -21.96
C ARG A 168 -3.45 3.90 -21.41
N ARG A 169 -2.34 4.11 -22.13
CA ARG A 169 -0.99 3.68 -21.70
C ARG A 169 -0.55 4.39 -20.41
N TYR A 170 -0.84 5.69 -20.30
CA TYR A 170 -0.57 6.46 -19.08
C TYR A 170 -1.36 5.96 -17.88
N LEU A 171 -2.64 5.62 -18.09
CA LEU A 171 -3.51 5.05 -17.06
C LEU A 171 -2.94 3.71 -16.57
N THR A 172 -2.55 2.80 -17.47
CA THR A 172 -1.91 1.52 -17.09
C THR A 172 -0.64 1.74 -16.26
N TYR A 173 0.20 2.70 -16.64
CA TYR A 173 1.38 3.08 -15.86
C TYR A 173 1.02 3.60 -14.45
N GLN A 174 -0.01 4.45 -14.34
CA GLN A 174 -0.47 4.94 -13.04
C GLN A 174 -1.06 3.83 -12.16
N ILE A 175 -1.79 2.87 -12.74
CA ILE A 175 -2.26 1.67 -12.02
C ILE A 175 -1.07 0.93 -11.47
N TYR A 176 -0.06 0.66 -12.31
CA TYR A 176 1.12 -0.08 -11.89
C TYR A 176 1.84 0.59 -10.70
N ILE A 177 2.14 1.89 -10.81
CA ILE A 177 2.81 2.63 -9.73
C ILE A 177 1.96 2.72 -8.47
N ALA A 178 0.62 2.76 -8.58
CA ALA A 178 -0.27 2.72 -7.43
C ALA A 178 -0.23 1.34 -6.75
N LEU A 179 -0.31 0.25 -7.52
CA LEU A 179 -0.21 -1.12 -6.99
C LEU A 179 1.10 -1.34 -6.24
N LEU A 180 2.25 -0.90 -6.78
CA LEU A 180 3.53 -1.04 -6.08
C LEU A 180 3.56 -0.38 -4.69
N LYS A 181 2.81 0.71 -4.48
CA LYS A 181 2.70 1.36 -3.17
C LYS A 181 1.83 0.55 -2.21
N PHE A 182 0.71 0.00 -2.69
CA PHE A 182 -0.11 -0.86 -1.85
C PHE A 182 0.62 -2.17 -1.50
N ASP A 183 1.30 -2.77 -2.49
CA ASP A 183 2.14 -3.98 -2.31
C ASP A 183 3.20 -3.77 -1.23
N PHE A 184 3.84 -2.59 -1.20
CA PHE A 184 4.81 -2.25 -0.15
C PHE A 184 4.24 -2.43 1.26
N PHE A 185 3.04 -1.92 1.53
CA PHE A 185 2.43 -2.01 2.85
C PHE A 185 2.11 -3.45 3.24
N PHE A 186 1.43 -4.20 2.37
CA PHE A 186 1.01 -5.56 2.70
C PHE A 186 2.20 -6.52 2.81
N PHE A 187 3.21 -6.35 1.94
CA PHE A 187 4.46 -7.11 2.04
C PHE A 187 5.18 -6.81 3.36
N LEU A 188 5.38 -5.53 3.69
CA LEU A 188 6.05 -5.12 4.92
C LEU A 188 5.28 -5.61 6.16
N GLY A 189 3.97 -5.42 6.18
CA GLY A 189 3.10 -5.88 7.27
C GLY A 189 3.22 -7.39 7.50
N PHE A 190 3.14 -8.19 6.42
CA PHE A 190 3.33 -9.64 6.52
C PHE A 190 4.73 -10.00 7.03
N THR A 191 5.80 -9.42 6.47
CA THR A 191 7.16 -9.79 6.84
C THR A 191 7.50 -9.38 8.28
N VAL A 192 7.06 -8.20 8.74
CA VAL A 192 7.26 -7.75 10.13
C VAL A 192 6.49 -8.64 11.10
N GLN A 193 5.21 -8.92 10.83
CA GLN A 193 4.43 -9.84 11.68
C GLN A 193 5.06 -11.23 11.72
N PHE A 194 5.48 -11.74 10.57
CA PHE A 194 6.10 -13.07 10.48
C PHE A 194 7.39 -13.12 11.30
N LEU A 195 8.26 -12.12 11.14
CA LEU A 195 9.58 -12.05 11.77
C LEU A 195 9.48 -11.92 13.29
N VAL A 196 8.60 -11.05 13.79
CA VAL A 196 8.51 -10.78 15.24
C VAL A 196 7.74 -11.87 15.98
N ILE A 197 6.74 -12.48 15.36
CA ILE A 197 5.85 -13.41 16.08
C ILE A 197 6.35 -14.86 16.00
N ILE A 198 7.05 -15.25 14.93
CA ILE A 198 7.45 -16.64 14.71
C ILE A 198 8.95 -16.80 14.96
N HIS A 199 9.29 -17.28 16.15
CA HIS A 199 10.68 -17.46 16.59
C HIS A 199 11.26 -18.85 16.31
N ASN A 200 10.43 -19.89 16.20
CA ASN A 200 10.87 -21.28 16.04
C ASN A 200 11.16 -21.64 14.56
N THR A 201 12.00 -20.83 13.91
CA THR A 201 12.45 -21.07 12.54
C THR A 201 13.93 -21.43 12.49
N SER A 202 14.34 -22.16 11.45
CA SER A 202 15.76 -22.41 11.22
C SER A 202 16.52 -21.09 11.13
N ASN A 203 17.73 -21.03 11.70
CA ASN A 203 18.59 -19.84 11.67
C ASN A 203 18.68 -19.24 10.26
N ALA A 204 18.77 -20.08 9.22
CA ALA A 204 18.80 -19.63 7.84
C ALA A 204 17.49 -18.93 7.40
N GLU A 205 16.32 -19.46 7.76
CA GLU A 205 15.02 -18.87 7.42
C GLU A 205 14.81 -17.51 8.11
N TYR A 206 15.29 -17.37 9.35
CA TYR A 206 15.24 -16.13 10.10
C TYR A 206 16.07 -15.02 9.43
N TYR A 207 17.36 -15.28 9.14
CA TYR A 207 18.23 -14.31 8.46
C TYR A 207 17.76 -13.98 7.04
N LEU A 208 17.24 -14.96 6.31
CA LEU A 208 16.64 -14.73 4.99
C LEU A 208 15.42 -13.81 5.08
N THR A 209 14.59 -13.96 6.11
CA THR A 209 13.40 -13.11 6.30
C THR A 209 13.80 -11.69 6.69
N ILE A 210 14.85 -11.52 7.52
CA ILE A 210 15.43 -10.20 7.82
C ILE A 210 15.94 -9.54 6.54
N ALA A 211 16.69 -10.27 5.71
CA ALA A 211 17.22 -9.76 4.46
C ALA A 211 16.10 -9.43 3.43
N ALA A 212 14.96 -10.14 3.49
CA ALA A 212 13.85 -9.91 2.59
C ALA A 212 13.26 -8.48 2.73
N LEU A 213 13.23 -7.89 3.94
CA LEU A 213 12.70 -6.54 4.17
C LEU A 213 13.40 -5.45 3.33
N PRO A 214 14.73 -5.25 3.40
CA PRO A 214 15.42 -4.26 2.57
C PRO A 214 15.44 -4.66 1.09
N ILE A 215 15.54 -5.95 0.78
CA ILE A 215 15.55 -6.43 -0.62
C ILE A 215 14.24 -6.07 -1.33
N THR A 216 13.09 -6.24 -0.67
CA THR A 216 11.80 -5.94 -1.30
C THR A 216 11.59 -4.45 -1.49
N LEU A 217 12.03 -3.61 -0.56
CA LEU A 217 12.04 -2.15 -0.73
C LEU A 217 12.86 -1.76 -1.98
N ILE A 218 14.08 -2.31 -2.13
CA ILE A 218 14.95 -2.05 -3.28
C ILE A 218 14.28 -2.54 -4.57
N LEU A 219 13.69 -3.73 -4.57
CA LEU A 219 13.00 -4.29 -5.74
C LEU A 219 11.82 -3.43 -6.20
N LEU A 220 11.01 -2.91 -5.27
CA LEU A 220 9.88 -2.04 -5.61
C LEU A 220 10.36 -0.70 -6.20
N LEU A 221 11.46 -0.14 -5.68
CA LEU A 221 12.08 1.07 -6.25
C LEU A 221 12.65 0.80 -7.65
N LEU A 222 13.34 -0.33 -7.84
CA LEU A 222 13.85 -0.76 -9.13
C LEU A 222 12.71 -0.99 -10.13
N ALA A 223 11.62 -1.64 -9.73
CA ALA A 223 10.44 -1.84 -10.55
C ALA A 223 9.86 -0.50 -11.03
N ALA A 224 9.71 0.46 -10.13
CA ALA A 224 9.25 1.80 -10.49
C ALA A 224 10.24 2.54 -11.42
N TYR A 225 11.54 2.34 -11.22
CA TYR A 225 12.60 2.95 -12.04
C TYR A 225 12.66 2.36 -13.46
N TRP A 226 12.69 1.04 -13.59
CA TRP A 226 12.73 0.34 -14.88
C TRP A 226 11.49 0.62 -15.72
N THR A 227 10.33 0.70 -15.08
CA THR A 227 9.08 1.09 -15.74
C THR A 227 9.15 2.52 -16.28
N ARG A 228 9.71 3.48 -15.52
CA ARG A 228 9.91 4.86 -15.99
C ARG A 228 10.90 4.97 -17.14
N LYS A 229 11.94 4.13 -17.16
CA LYS A 229 12.91 4.08 -18.24
C LYS A 229 12.42 3.31 -19.47
N GLU A 230 11.27 2.65 -19.39
CA GLU A 230 10.72 1.76 -20.43
C GLU A 230 11.70 0.64 -20.83
N SER A 231 12.49 0.13 -19.87
CA SER A 231 13.43 -0.97 -20.14
C SER A 231 12.71 -2.31 -20.12
N VAL A 232 12.60 -2.95 -21.28
CA VAL A 232 11.99 -4.28 -21.43
C VAL A 232 12.75 -5.33 -20.63
N ALA A 233 14.09 -5.35 -20.72
CA ALA A 233 14.92 -6.31 -20.00
C ALA A 233 14.77 -6.19 -18.47
N GLY A 234 14.77 -4.95 -17.96
CA GLY A 234 14.56 -4.70 -16.53
C GLY A 234 13.17 -5.17 -16.06
N MET A 235 12.13 -4.93 -16.85
CA MET A 235 10.78 -5.38 -16.52
C MET A 235 10.61 -6.90 -16.57
N ILE A 236 11.23 -7.59 -17.54
CA ILE A 236 11.20 -9.06 -17.59
C ILE A 236 11.83 -9.64 -16.31
N CYS A 237 12.98 -9.09 -15.88
CA CYS A 237 13.61 -9.50 -14.63
C CYS A 237 12.67 -9.29 -13.42
N ILE A 238 12.04 -8.12 -13.32
CA ILE A 238 11.08 -7.82 -12.24
C ILE A 238 9.87 -8.75 -12.27
N ILE A 239 9.32 -9.08 -13.44
CA ILE A 239 8.19 -9.99 -13.58
C ILE A 239 8.56 -11.40 -13.09
N ILE A 240 9.75 -11.91 -13.45
CA ILE A 240 10.25 -13.20 -12.95
C ILE A 240 10.34 -13.18 -11.42
N ILE A 241 10.84 -12.07 -10.84
CA ILE A 241 10.93 -11.91 -9.38
C ILE A 241 9.52 -11.87 -8.75
N TYR A 242 8.53 -11.27 -9.39
CA TYR A 242 7.15 -11.29 -8.90
C TYR A 242 6.55 -12.70 -8.90
N PHE A 243 6.85 -13.53 -9.90
CA PHE A 243 6.48 -14.94 -9.87
C PHE A 243 7.16 -15.70 -8.74
N ALA A 244 8.45 -15.42 -8.47
CA ALA A 244 9.15 -16.00 -7.34
C ALA A 244 8.56 -15.54 -5.99
N ALA A 245 8.19 -14.27 -5.86
CA ALA A 245 7.51 -13.73 -4.68
C ALA A 245 6.13 -14.37 -4.48
N LEU A 246 5.36 -14.55 -5.56
CA LEU A 246 4.07 -15.24 -5.54
C LEU A 246 4.22 -16.69 -5.05
N ALA A 247 5.20 -17.42 -5.59
CA ALA A 247 5.51 -18.78 -5.14
C ALA A 247 5.91 -18.82 -3.65
N TYR A 248 6.70 -17.86 -3.18
CA TYR A 248 7.09 -17.73 -1.78
C TYR A 248 5.89 -17.52 -0.86
N PHE A 249 4.97 -16.59 -1.20
CA PHE A 249 3.76 -16.36 -0.41
C PHE A 249 2.83 -17.58 -0.40
N LEU A 250 2.68 -18.26 -1.54
CA LEU A 250 1.92 -19.51 -1.60
C LEU A 250 2.55 -20.60 -0.72
N PHE A 251 3.86 -20.78 -0.80
CA PHE A 251 4.58 -21.71 0.06
C PHE A 251 4.37 -21.40 1.55
N LYS A 252 4.51 -20.13 1.96
CA LYS A 252 4.27 -19.72 3.35
C LYS A 252 2.83 -19.97 3.78
N LEU A 253 1.86 -19.66 2.93
CA LEU A 253 0.44 -19.89 3.20
C LEU A 253 0.17 -21.38 3.40
N VAL A 254 0.64 -22.26 2.51
CA VAL A 254 0.49 -23.71 2.64
C VAL A 254 1.17 -24.21 3.92
N ARG A 255 2.38 -23.73 4.21
CA ARG A 255 3.15 -24.13 5.40
C ARG A 255 2.47 -23.77 6.72
N MET A 256 1.65 -22.72 6.75
CA MET A 256 0.87 -22.36 7.94
C MET A 256 -0.23 -23.37 8.30
N TYR A 257 -0.68 -24.17 7.34
CA TYR A 257 -1.76 -25.15 7.53
C TYR A 257 -1.32 -26.61 7.40
N GLY A 258 -0.29 -26.90 6.61
CA GLY A 258 0.11 -28.27 6.26
C GLY A 258 1.48 -28.72 6.75
N ALA A 259 2.16 -27.94 7.61
CA ALA A 259 3.45 -28.34 8.18
C ALA A 259 3.29 -29.31 9.38
N ASP A 260 4.41 -29.79 9.92
CA ASP A 260 4.45 -30.61 11.13
C ASP A 260 3.67 -29.98 12.29
N ARG A 261 3.08 -30.83 13.15
CA ARG A 261 2.21 -30.41 14.27
C ARG A 261 2.85 -29.34 15.16
N GLY A 262 4.17 -29.42 15.39
CA GLY A 262 4.91 -28.41 16.16
C GLY A 262 4.94 -27.04 15.49
N ARG A 263 5.20 -26.98 14.18
CA ARG A 263 5.20 -25.72 13.43
C ARG A 263 3.82 -25.09 13.34
N VAL A 264 2.77 -25.89 13.18
CA VAL A 264 1.39 -25.38 13.12
C VAL A 264 1.00 -24.71 14.44
N ALA A 265 1.50 -25.21 15.57
CA ALA A 265 1.30 -24.58 16.88
C ALA A 265 1.98 -23.20 16.97
N ASP A 266 3.18 -23.04 16.42
CA ASP A 266 3.89 -21.75 16.41
C ASP A 266 3.13 -20.67 15.62
N TYR A 267 2.39 -21.06 14.58
CA TYR A 267 1.57 -20.14 13.78
C TYR A 267 0.24 -19.79 14.43
N LEU A 268 -0.27 -20.59 15.37
CA LEU A 268 -1.65 -20.47 15.87
C LEU A 268 -2.03 -19.05 16.34
N PRO A 269 -1.19 -18.34 17.13
CA PRO A 269 -1.51 -17.00 17.63
C PRO A 269 -1.65 -15.95 16.52
N ALA A 270 -0.87 -16.10 15.44
CA ALA A 270 -0.82 -15.16 14.32
C ALA A 270 -1.49 -15.65 13.05
N ARG A 271 -2.07 -16.85 13.07
CA ARG A 271 -2.54 -17.50 11.85
C ARG A 271 -3.58 -16.67 11.14
N ARG A 272 -4.57 -16.13 11.85
CA ARG A 272 -5.67 -15.36 11.25
C ARG A 272 -5.18 -14.06 10.57
N SER A 273 -4.31 -13.29 11.23
CA SER A 273 -3.75 -12.06 10.63
C SER A 273 -2.81 -12.37 9.48
N LEU A 274 -1.83 -13.26 9.69
CA LEU A 274 -0.85 -13.63 8.67
C LEU A 274 -1.51 -14.21 7.41
N THR A 275 -2.59 -14.99 7.54
CA THR A 275 -3.31 -15.54 6.38
C THR A 275 -4.09 -14.46 5.65
N SER A 276 -4.73 -13.53 6.35
CA SER A 276 -5.39 -12.38 5.71
C SER A 276 -4.40 -11.53 4.90
N PHE A 277 -3.23 -11.21 5.47
CA PHE A 277 -2.17 -10.49 4.77
C PHE A 277 -1.63 -11.29 3.59
N ALA A 278 -1.39 -12.59 3.75
CA ALA A 278 -0.90 -13.44 2.66
C ALA A 278 -1.88 -13.52 1.50
N VAL A 279 -3.18 -13.72 1.78
CA VAL A 279 -4.23 -13.80 0.74
C VAL A 279 -4.37 -12.47 -0.01
N ILE A 280 -4.42 -11.34 0.70
CA ILE A 280 -4.49 -10.01 0.08
C ILE A 280 -3.23 -9.75 -0.76
N THR A 281 -2.04 -10.10 -0.25
CA THR A 281 -0.78 -9.91 -0.96
C THR A 281 -0.70 -10.78 -2.22
N ILE A 282 -1.16 -12.03 -2.17
CA ILE A 282 -1.26 -12.91 -3.34
C ILE A 282 -2.19 -12.32 -4.39
N MET A 283 -3.38 -11.86 -3.98
CA MET A 283 -4.34 -11.23 -4.89
C MET A 283 -3.74 -9.99 -5.55
N LEU A 284 -3.12 -9.10 -4.76
CA LEU A 284 -2.47 -7.90 -5.30
C LEU A 284 -1.31 -8.25 -6.22
N LEU A 285 -0.44 -9.20 -5.86
CA LEU A 285 0.68 -9.63 -6.71
C LEU A 285 0.21 -10.17 -8.06
N VAL A 286 -0.86 -10.96 -8.11
CA VAL A 286 -1.43 -11.46 -9.37
C VAL A 286 -1.86 -10.29 -10.26
N VAL A 287 -2.57 -9.30 -9.69
CA VAL A 287 -2.96 -8.09 -10.42
C VAL A 287 -1.72 -7.30 -10.85
N THR A 288 -0.72 -7.13 -9.98
CA THR A 288 0.53 -6.43 -10.28
C THR A 288 1.29 -7.08 -11.44
N ILE A 289 1.36 -8.42 -11.50
CA ILE A 289 1.98 -9.15 -12.62
C ILE A 289 1.25 -8.87 -13.94
N ILE A 290 -0.09 -8.96 -13.95
CA ILE A 290 -0.90 -8.69 -15.15
C ILE A 290 -0.66 -7.27 -15.66
N ILE A 291 -0.71 -6.28 -14.76
CA ILE A 291 -0.49 -4.88 -15.12
C ILE A 291 0.97 -4.63 -15.55
N ALA A 292 1.95 -5.32 -14.96
CA ALA A 292 3.36 -5.24 -15.37
C ALA A 292 3.55 -5.73 -16.81
N CYS A 293 2.91 -6.84 -17.18
CA CYS A 293 2.91 -7.37 -18.55
C CYS A 293 2.31 -6.35 -19.53
N TRP A 294 1.16 -5.76 -19.18
CA TRP A 294 0.54 -4.71 -20.00
C TRP A 294 1.39 -3.45 -20.12
N CYS A 295 2.07 -3.03 -19.05
CA CYS A 295 3.03 -1.93 -19.11
C CYS A 295 4.16 -2.24 -20.09
N THR A 296 4.76 -3.43 -19.97
CA THR A 296 5.89 -3.85 -20.81
C THR A 296 5.52 -3.93 -22.29
N HIS A 297 4.32 -4.43 -22.63
CA HIS A 297 3.81 -4.45 -24.01
C HIS A 297 3.55 -3.05 -24.59
N ASN A 298 3.41 -2.04 -23.72
CA ASN A 298 3.12 -0.65 -24.11
C ASN A 298 4.37 0.24 -24.23
N PHE A 299 5.57 -0.29 -23.97
CA PHE A 299 6.83 0.45 -24.04
C PHE A 299 7.21 0.89 -25.47
N ASN A 300 8.01 1.96 -25.57
CA ASN A 300 8.50 2.58 -26.81
C ASN A 300 7.42 3.14 -27.74
N LYS A 301 6.19 3.31 -27.25
CA LYS A 301 5.07 3.86 -28.02
C LYS A 301 4.78 5.33 -27.66
N GLY A 302 5.82 6.10 -27.28
CA GLY A 302 5.72 7.56 -27.07
C GLY A 302 5.30 8.05 -25.68
N LEU A 303 5.27 7.17 -24.66
CA LEU A 303 4.83 7.54 -23.31
C LEU A 303 5.94 8.21 -22.45
N LYS A 304 7.21 7.86 -22.71
CA LYS A 304 8.41 8.35 -22.02
C LYS A 304 8.49 9.87 -21.81
N PRO A 305 8.26 10.75 -22.82
CA PRO A 305 8.34 12.20 -22.63
C PRO A 305 7.33 12.74 -21.60
N HIS A 306 6.13 12.16 -21.54
CA HIS A 306 5.08 12.60 -20.60
C HIS A 306 5.30 12.12 -19.17
N ILE A 307 6.02 11.01 -18.97
CA ILE A 307 6.39 10.50 -17.65
C ILE A 307 7.61 11.26 -17.10
N SER A 308 8.61 11.58 -17.95
CA SER A 308 9.84 12.25 -17.55
C SER A 308 9.69 13.77 -17.33
N ARG A 309 8.69 14.43 -17.94
CA ARG A 309 8.48 15.90 -17.87
C ARG A 309 7.88 16.39 -16.54
N ARG A 310 7.47 15.51 -15.62
CA ARG A 310 7.01 15.90 -14.26
C ARG A 310 8.19 16.15 -13.29
N LYS A 311 9.08 17.10 -13.61
CA LYS A 311 9.91 17.78 -12.60
C LYS A 311 9.11 18.99 -12.08
N PRO A 312 8.81 19.10 -10.78
CA PRO A 312 8.16 20.28 -10.24
C PRO A 312 9.20 21.39 -10.05
N GLY A 313 9.05 22.51 -10.77
CA GLY A 313 9.81 23.73 -10.49
C GLY A 313 10.73 24.23 -11.62
N ALA A 314 10.22 24.39 -12.84
CA ALA A 314 10.82 25.30 -13.81
C ALA A 314 9.73 25.81 -14.74
N GLY A 315 9.06 26.89 -14.32
CA GLY A 315 8.27 27.69 -15.24
C GLY A 315 9.24 28.43 -16.15
N ASN A 316 9.46 27.92 -17.36
CA ASN A 316 10.04 28.72 -18.43
C ASN A 316 8.99 28.92 -19.52
N HIS A 317 8.70 30.20 -19.76
CA HIS A 317 7.70 30.75 -20.67
C HIS A 317 7.91 30.43 -22.17
N LEU A 318 8.82 29.51 -22.53
CA LEU A 318 9.07 29.07 -23.90
C LEU A 318 8.21 27.87 -24.35
N ASP A 319 7.51 27.20 -23.42
CA ASP A 319 6.88 25.90 -23.67
C ASP A 319 5.48 25.94 -24.30
N LYS A 320 4.94 27.12 -24.62
CA LYS A 320 3.67 27.24 -25.37
C LYS A 320 3.80 26.92 -26.86
N MET A 321 5.02 26.83 -27.41
CA MET A 321 5.24 26.67 -28.84
C MET A 321 5.07 25.22 -29.34
N TYR A 322 5.14 24.22 -28.45
CA TYR A 322 5.10 22.80 -28.83
C TYR A 322 3.75 22.10 -28.61
N THR A 323 2.71 22.83 -28.19
CA THR A 323 1.37 22.24 -27.95
C THR A 323 0.43 22.28 -29.15
N THR A 324 0.82 22.88 -30.28
CA THR A 324 -0.07 23.06 -31.44
C THR A 324 0.49 22.56 -32.77
N GLU A 325 1.77 22.21 -32.86
CA GLU A 325 2.38 21.81 -34.12
C GLU A 325 2.52 20.27 -34.14
N MET A 326 1.86 19.63 -35.12
CA MET A 326 2.18 18.26 -35.51
C MET A 326 3.69 18.17 -35.77
N PRO A 327 4.36 17.04 -35.44
CA PRO A 327 5.77 16.90 -35.75
C PRO A 327 5.90 16.96 -37.28
N ALA A 328 6.47 18.07 -37.77
CA ALA A 328 6.72 18.25 -39.19
C ALA A 328 7.58 17.08 -39.65
N LEU A 329 7.00 16.21 -40.50
CA LEU A 329 7.78 15.31 -41.33
C LEU A 329 8.81 16.19 -42.04
N SER A 330 10.09 15.87 -41.88
CA SER A 330 11.19 16.54 -42.57
C SER A 330 11.07 16.29 -44.08
N GLY A 331 10.23 17.09 -44.74
CA GLY A 331 10.20 17.26 -46.18
C GLY A 331 11.17 18.38 -46.59
N PRO A 332 11.68 18.37 -47.84
CA PRO A 332 12.66 19.34 -48.29
C PRO A 332 12.09 20.76 -48.22
N ALA A 333 12.90 21.70 -47.71
CA ALA A 333 12.51 23.08 -47.47
C ALA A 333 12.01 23.77 -48.78
N PRO A 334 10.92 24.55 -48.73
CA PRO A 334 10.45 25.26 -49.91
C PRO A 334 11.44 26.37 -50.29
N SER A 335 11.92 26.35 -51.53
CA SER A 335 12.73 27.45 -52.06
C SER A 335 11.82 28.67 -52.22
N ARG A 336 12.27 29.80 -51.65
CA ARG A 336 11.57 31.07 -51.72
C ARG A 336 11.85 31.69 -53.08
N MET A 337 10.89 31.65 -54.01
CA MET A 337 10.96 32.46 -55.23
C MET A 337 10.88 33.93 -54.86
N THR A 338 11.93 34.68 -55.17
CA THR A 338 11.90 36.15 -55.25
C THR A 338 11.34 36.52 -56.62
N ILE A 339 10.31 37.36 -56.64
CA ILE A 339 9.87 38.05 -57.84
C ILE A 339 10.54 39.43 -57.78
N ASP A 340 11.25 39.78 -58.86
CA ASP A 340 11.91 41.06 -59.09
C ASP A 340 10.93 42.25 -59.09
#